data_AF-A0A7C4ITZ3-F1
#
_entry.id   AF-A0A7C4ITZ3-F1
#
_cell.length_a   1.000
_cell.length_b   1.000
_cell.length_c   1.000
_cell.angle_alpha   90.00
_cell.angle_beta   90.00
_cell.angle_gamma   90.00
#
_symmetry.space_group_name_H-M   'P 1'
#
loop_
_entity.id
_entity.type
_entity.pdbx_description
1 polymer ?
#
loop_
_entity_poly.entity_id
_entity_poly.type
_entity_poly.pdbx_seq_one_letter_code
_entity_poly.pdbx_strand_id
1 'polypeptide(L)'
;MRDIIEGKAFVLGDNIDTDQIIPAQYLTLNPAIPEEYRMFGKYALSGVPVAQGGLPKGHIPFHDSSDEFVSPYRIVVAGRNFGCGSSREHAPIALAAAGIEAVVAEFYARIFFRNAVNGGYLIPFESAERLCERICTGDLLRIDVASCQLVNQTTGEQWSLRPLGEVAPIIAAGGPVRLPARLLRSNGVWAGRCRKTPEPAGPQPLSPPVKRYNRLPVSSGFGAGRGVSGQGEPSPSIDRRGLPFAG
;
A
#
# COMPACT_ATOMS: atom_id res chain seq x y z
N MET A 1 28.23 4.67 -1.12
CA MET A 1 26.78 4.49 -1.37
C MET A 1 26.56 4.58 -2.87
N ARG A 2 25.63 3.82 -3.45
CA ARG A 2 25.18 4.18 -4.81
C ARG A 2 24.30 5.39 -4.64
N ASP A 3 24.66 6.49 -5.30
CA ASP A 3 23.85 7.70 -5.26
C ASP A 3 22.52 7.50 -5.98
N ILE A 4 22.47 6.51 -6.89
CA ILE A 4 21.34 6.19 -7.75
C ILE A 4 20.95 4.70 -7.66
N ILE A 5 19.67 4.43 -7.46
CA ILE A 5 19.07 3.09 -7.56
C ILE A 5 18.14 3.07 -8.77
N GLU A 6 18.39 2.17 -9.72
CA GLU A 6 17.60 2.04 -10.95
C GLU A 6 17.15 0.61 -11.19
N GLY A 7 15.88 0.41 -11.52
CA GLY A 7 15.35 -0.90 -11.85
C GLY A 7 13.83 -0.93 -11.98
N LYS A 8 13.30 -2.10 -12.34
CA LYS A 8 11.86 -2.28 -12.46
C LYS A 8 11.20 -2.25 -11.08
N ALA A 9 10.00 -1.67 -11.03
CA ALA A 9 9.16 -1.65 -9.85
C ALA A 9 8.28 -2.89 -9.74
N PHE A 10 8.16 -3.43 -8.53
CA PHE A 10 7.06 -4.32 -8.16
C PHE A 10 6.09 -3.58 -7.23
N VAL A 11 4.81 -3.54 -7.57
CA VAL A 11 3.83 -2.72 -6.84
C VAL A 11 2.91 -3.60 -6.00
N LEU A 12 2.82 -3.24 -4.73
CA LEU A 12 2.03 -3.88 -3.68
C LEU A 12 0.94 -2.94 -3.13
N GLY A 13 -0.05 -3.52 -2.47
CA GLY A 13 -1.13 -2.80 -1.79
C GLY A 13 -0.77 -2.29 -0.38
N ASP A 14 -1.80 -2.09 0.43
CA ASP A 14 -1.69 -1.72 1.85
C ASP A 14 -1.51 -2.96 2.73
N ASN A 15 -1.04 -2.74 3.97
CA ASN A 15 -0.98 -3.72 5.04
C ASN A 15 -0.24 -5.00 4.67
N ILE A 16 0.87 -4.85 3.92
CA ILE A 16 1.75 -5.97 3.63
C ILE A 16 2.47 -6.36 4.91
N ASP A 17 2.08 -7.48 5.50
CA ASP A 17 2.63 -7.96 6.76
C ASP A 17 3.88 -8.83 6.57
N THR A 18 4.57 -9.12 7.67
CA THR A 18 5.80 -9.92 7.66
C THR A 18 5.60 -11.39 7.29
N ASP A 19 4.41 -11.97 7.48
CA ASP A 19 4.06 -13.31 7.00
C ASP A 19 3.88 -13.33 5.48
N GLN A 20 3.34 -12.26 4.92
CA GLN A 20 3.20 -12.09 3.48
C GLN A 20 4.57 -11.88 2.83
N ILE A 21 5.48 -11.15 3.48
CA ILE A 21 6.86 -10.96 3.00
C ILE A 21 7.66 -12.25 3.09
N ILE A 22 7.61 -12.96 4.22
CA ILE A 22 8.28 -14.24 4.40
C ILE A 22 7.48 -15.11 5.40
N PRO A 23 6.82 -16.18 4.92
CA PRO A 23 6.03 -17.06 5.78
C PRO A 23 6.86 -17.73 6.89
N ALA A 24 6.23 -17.94 8.06
CA ALA A 24 6.90 -18.44 9.26
C ALA A 24 7.63 -19.79 9.06
N GLN A 25 7.14 -20.63 8.16
CA GLN A 25 7.73 -21.95 7.86
C GLN A 25 9.15 -21.89 7.29
N TYR A 26 9.57 -20.73 6.76
CA TYR A 26 10.91 -20.54 6.17
C TYR A 26 11.89 -19.89 7.15
N LEU A 27 11.48 -19.59 8.38
CA LEU A 27 12.34 -18.95 9.39
C LEU A 27 13.33 -19.93 10.05
N THR A 28 13.27 -21.22 9.70
CA THR A 28 14.26 -22.23 10.11
C THR A 28 15.57 -22.11 9.32
N LEU A 29 15.56 -21.37 8.20
CA LEU A 29 16.73 -21.08 7.39
C LEU A 29 17.66 -20.09 8.09
N ASN A 30 18.95 -20.25 7.89
CA ASN A 30 20.00 -19.43 8.45
C ASN A 30 20.56 -18.45 7.38
N PRO A 31 20.34 -17.13 7.55
CA PRO A 31 20.82 -16.14 6.57
C PRO A 31 22.34 -16.01 6.50
N ALA A 32 23.10 -16.60 7.44
CA ALA A 32 24.56 -16.63 7.39
C ALA A 32 25.10 -17.70 6.42
N ILE A 33 24.28 -18.67 6.02
CA ILE A 33 24.66 -19.71 5.07
C ILE A 33 24.26 -19.24 3.66
N PRO A 34 25.19 -19.10 2.70
CA PRO A 34 24.89 -18.54 1.37
C PRO A 34 23.76 -19.26 0.63
N GLU A 35 23.71 -20.59 0.69
CA GLU A 35 22.69 -21.40 0.05
C GLU A 35 21.30 -21.13 0.64
N GLU A 36 21.20 -21.04 1.96
CA GLU A 36 19.95 -20.76 2.66
C GLU A 36 19.55 -19.29 2.54
N TYR A 37 20.51 -18.38 2.46
CA TYR A 37 20.27 -16.97 2.13
C TYR A 37 19.53 -16.82 0.79
N ARG A 38 19.93 -17.59 -0.23
CA ARG A 38 19.22 -17.57 -1.52
C ARG A 38 17.78 -18.06 -1.39
N MET A 39 17.51 -19.02 -0.53
CA MET A 39 16.14 -19.51 -0.28
C MET A 39 15.24 -18.42 0.29
N PHE A 40 15.77 -17.49 1.11
CA PHE A 40 15.00 -16.31 1.53
C PHE A 40 14.56 -15.45 0.34
N GLY A 41 15.42 -15.29 -0.68
CA GLY A 41 15.06 -14.61 -1.92
C GLY A 41 13.91 -15.32 -2.64
N LYS A 42 14.02 -16.64 -2.81
CA LYS A 42 12.98 -17.47 -3.43
C LYS A 42 11.60 -17.34 -2.78
N TYR A 43 11.56 -17.26 -1.45
CA TYR A 43 10.31 -17.15 -0.69
C TYR A 43 9.90 -15.72 -0.39
N ALA A 44 10.63 -14.72 -0.87
CA ALA A 44 10.26 -13.32 -0.70
C ALA A 44 8.91 -13.04 -1.37
N LEU A 45 8.02 -12.38 -0.63
CA LEU A 45 6.65 -12.04 -1.02
C LEU A 45 5.76 -13.25 -1.35
N SER A 46 6.15 -14.48 -1.00
CA SER A 46 5.39 -15.68 -1.37
C SER A 46 4.04 -15.80 -0.65
N GLY A 47 3.87 -15.09 0.47
CA GLY A 47 2.62 -15.04 1.21
C GLY A 47 1.68 -13.90 0.78
N VAL A 48 2.12 -12.99 -0.11
CA VAL A 48 1.28 -11.91 -0.62
C VAL A 48 0.14 -12.50 -1.46
N PRO A 49 -1.12 -12.16 -1.18
CA PRO A 49 -2.24 -12.55 -2.03
C PRO A 49 -2.02 -12.07 -3.47
N VAL A 50 -2.24 -12.95 -4.45
CA VAL A 50 -2.00 -12.65 -5.87
C VAL A 50 -2.70 -11.38 -6.37
N ALA A 51 -3.87 -11.04 -5.81
CA ALA A 51 -4.60 -9.84 -6.16
C ALA A 51 -3.93 -8.54 -5.65
N GLN A 52 -3.13 -8.63 -4.60
CA GLN A 52 -2.41 -7.51 -3.99
C GLN A 52 -0.96 -7.38 -4.51
N GLY A 53 -0.44 -8.42 -5.18
CA GLY A 53 0.86 -8.43 -5.82
C GLY A 53 0.77 -8.07 -7.30
N GLY A 54 1.62 -7.18 -7.79
CA GLY A 54 1.67 -6.86 -9.21
C GLY A 54 0.65 -5.81 -9.66
N LEU A 55 0.38 -4.80 -8.81
CA LEU A 55 -0.62 -3.78 -9.11
C LEU A 55 -0.23 -2.91 -10.32
N PRO A 56 -1.22 -2.34 -11.05
CA PRO A 56 -2.66 -2.33 -10.77
C PRO A 56 -3.40 -3.60 -11.21
N LYS A 57 -2.83 -4.37 -12.13
CA LYS A 57 -3.52 -5.53 -12.72
C LYS A 57 -3.65 -6.69 -11.73
N GLY A 58 -2.78 -6.72 -10.72
CA GLY A 58 -2.63 -7.88 -9.86
C GLY A 58 -2.05 -9.05 -10.64
N HIS A 59 -1.83 -10.17 -9.94
CA HIS A 59 -1.47 -11.46 -10.54
C HIS A 59 -0.17 -11.47 -11.35
N ILE A 60 0.66 -10.42 -11.25
CA ILE A 60 2.00 -10.43 -11.81
C ILE A 60 2.90 -11.10 -10.78
N PRO A 61 3.57 -12.20 -11.14
CA PRO A 61 4.41 -12.91 -10.20
C PRO A 61 5.65 -12.08 -9.86
N PHE A 62 6.12 -12.22 -8.62
CA PHE A 62 7.30 -11.50 -8.13
C PHE A 62 8.60 -12.04 -8.72
N HIS A 63 8.65 -13.36 -8.93
CA HIS A 63 9.71 -14.05 -9.68
C HIS A 63 9.19 -14.40 -11.08
N ASP A 64 10.05 -14.33 -12.09
CA ASP A 64 9.71 -14.80 -13.44
C ASP A 64 10.27 -16.20 -13.69
N SER A 65 10.06 -16.75 -14.89
CA SER A 65 10.54 -18.10 -15.23
C SER A 65 12.05 -18.19 -15.45
N SER A 66 12.79 -17.08 -15.38
CA SER A 66 14.23 -17.04 -15.62
C SER A 66 15.06 -17.31 -14.36
N ASP A 67 14.59 -16.86 -13.19
CA ASP A 67 15.24 -17.08 -11.90
C ASP A 67 14.19 -17.13 -10.77
N GLU A 68 14.16 -18.23 -10.01
CA GLU A 68 13.25 -18.41 -8.89
C GLU A 68 13.77 -17.85 -7.57
N PHE A 69 15.03 -17.37 -7.50
CA PHE A 69 15.67 -16.85 -6.29
C PHE A 69 15.84 -15.33 -6.31
N VAL A 70 16.02 -14.75 -7.50
CA VAL A 70 16.20 -13.31 -7.69
C VAL A 70 15.09 -12.77 -8.58
N SER A 71 14.48 -11.70 -8.12
CA SER A 71 13.41 -11.04 -8.83
C SER A 71 13.96 -10.16 -9.98
N PRO A 72 13.23 -10.03 -11.11
CA PRO A 72 13.55 -9.03 -12.13
C PRO A 72 13.29 -7.58 -11.65
N TYR A 73 12.66 -7.41 -10.49
CA TYR A 73 12.40 -6.12 -9.86
C TYR A 73 13.51 -5.76 -8.89
N ARG A 74 13.75 -4.46 -8.72
CA ARG A 74 14.79 -3.93 -7.83
C ARG A 74 14.24 -2.96 -6.80
N ILE A 75 13.07 -2.40 -7.08
CA ILE A 75 12.36 -1.44 -6.24
C ILE A 75 10.97 -2.00 -5.96
N VAL A 76 10.57 -2.03 -4.69
CA VAL A 76 9.19 -2.32 -4.30
C VAL A 76 8.48 -1.01 -4.02
N VAL A 77 7.27 -0.84 -4.54
CA VAL A 77 6.38 0.28 -4.20
C VAL A 77 5.18 -0.27 -3.46
N ALA A 78 4.89 0.23 -2.27
CA ALA A 78 3.79 -0.25 -1.43
C ALA A 78 2.92 0.90 -0.90
N GLY A 79 1.75 0.55 -0.36
CA GLY A 79 0.86 1.48 0.30
C GLY A 79 1.26 1.76 1.76
N ARG A 80 0.25 1.83 2.62
CA ARG A 80 0.40 2.10 4.06
C ARG A 80 0.72 0.84 4.84
N ASN A 81 1.36 1.03 5.99
CA ASN A 81 1.58 0.00 7.00
C ASN A 81 2.37 -1.21 6.46
N PHE A 82 3.39 -0.94 5.65
CA PHE A 82 4.26 -1.97 5.09
C PHE A 82 5.17 -2.58 6.16
N GLY A 83 5.33 -3.91 6.12
CA GLY A 83 6.11 -4.68 7.08
C GLY A 83 5.42 -4.83 8.44
N CYS A 84 4.09 -4.76 8.50
CA CYS A 84 3.36 -4.87 9.75
C CYS A 84 3.33 -6.31 10.31
N GLY A 85 2.77 -6.46 11.51
CA GLY A 85 2.71 -7.75 12.20
C GLY A 85 3.95 -8.04 13.05
N SER A 86 4.36 -9.30 13.06
CA SER A 86 5.38 -9.81 13.99
C SER A 86 6.79 -9.23 13.76
N SER A 87 7.60 -9.22 14.81
CA SER A 87 9.00 -8.80 14.70
C SER A 87 9.81 -9.88 13.96
N ARG A 88 10.00 -9.69 12.65
CA ARG A 88 10.79 -10.59 11.80
C ARG A 88 11.89 -9.83 11.08
N GLU A 89 13.11 -9.99 11.55
CA GLU A 89 14.32 -9.49 10.87
C GLU A 89 14.54 -10.18 9.52
N HIS A 90 14.01 -11.38 9.35
CA HIS A 90 14.01 -12.13 8.09
C HIS A 90 13.25 -11.44 6.95
N ALA A 91 12.26 -10.58 7.25
CA ALA A 91 11.45 -9.93 6.22
C ALA A 91 12.28 -8.99 5.32
N PRO A 92 13.04 -8.01 5.84
CA PRO A 92 13.93 -7.20 4.99
C PRO A 92 15.08 -8.02 4.37
N ILE A 93 15.55 -9.09 5.04
CA ILE A 93 16.56 -10.01 4.49
C ILE A 93 16.04 -10.71 3.24
N ALA A 94 14.81 -11.22 3.26
CA ALA A 94 14.19 -11.90 2.13
C ALA A 94 14.09 -11.00 0.90
N LEU A 95 13.67 -9.74 1.09
CA LEU A 95 13.62 -8.76 0.00
C LEU A 95 15.02 -8.48 -0.57
N ALA A 96 16.02 -8.29 0.30
CA ALA A 96 17.39 -8.08 -0.15
C ALA A 96 17.97 -9.30 -0.87
N ALA A 97 17.69 -10.51 -0.39
CA ALA A 97 18.08 -11.77 -1.02
C ALA A 97 17.40 -11.98 -2.38
N ALA A 98 16.20 -11.43 -2.58
CA ALA A 98 15.53 -11.40 -3.87
C ALA A 98 16.07 -10.32 -4.82
N GLY A 99 17.04 -9.50 -4.39
CA GLY A 99 17.66 -8.44 -5.20
C GLY A 99 16.98 -7.06 -5.07
N ILE A 100 16.07 -6.87 -4.12
CA ILE A 100 15.46 -5.57 -3.85
C ILE A 100 16.45 -4.66 -3.12
N GLU A 101 16.69 -3.48 -3.66
CA GLU A 101 17.60 -2.48 -3.07
C GLU A 101 16.85 -1.40 -2.29
N ALA A 102 15.61 -1.10 -2.69
CA ALA A 102 14.79 -0.08 -2.03
C ALA A 102 13.32 -0.49 -1.98
N VAL A 103 12.67 -0.08 -0.90
CA VAL A 103 11.21 -0.09 -0.78
C VAL A 103 10.76 1.37 -0.68
N VAL A 104 9.72 1.73 -1.42
CA VAL A 104 9.06 3.03 -1.34
C VAL A 104 7.63 2.79 -0.87
N ALA A 105 7.30 3.21 0.34
CA ALA A 105 5.98 3.02 0.92
C ALA A 105 5.38 4.36 1.36
N GLU A 106 4.07 4.41 1.56
CA GLU A 106 3.43 5.58 2.17
C GLU A 106 3.75 5.66 3.67
N PHE A 107 3.84 4.50 4.32
CA PHE A 107 4.16 4.38 5.75
C PHE A 107 4.66 2.99 6.11
N TYR A 108 5.65 2.90 7.00
CA TYR A 108 6.17 1.63 7.51
C TYR A 108 5.70 1.30 8.92
N ALA A 109 5.54 0.01 9.18
CA ALA A 109 5.55 -0.48 10.54
C ALA A 109 6.93 -0.22 11.17
N ARG A 110 6.93 0.38 12.37
CA ARG A 110 8.14 0.85 13.07
C ARG A 110 9.22 -0.22 13.23
N ILE A 111 8.81 -1.46 13.52
CA ILE A 111 9.75 -2.58 13.73
C ILE A 111 10.43 -2.97 12.43
N PHE A 112 9.68 -3.09 11.33
CA PHE A 112 10.26 -3.40 10.02
C PHE A 112 11.25 -2.32 9.58
N PHE A 113 10.86 -1.04 9.70
CA PHE A 113 11.73 0.08 9.32
C PHE A 113 13.07 0.02 10.05
N ARG A 114 13.04 -0.17 11.38
CA ARG A 114 14.26 -0.30 12.19
C ARG A 114 15.11 -1.49 11.75
N ASN A 115 14.50 -2.64 11.49
CA ASN A 115 15.24 -3.85 11.08
C ASN A 115 15.89 -3.68 9.70
N ALA A 116 15.20 -3.02 8.75
CA ALA A 116 15.74 -2.71 7.43
C ALA A 116 16.94 -1.77 7.52
N VAL A 117 16.83 -0.70 8.31
CA VAL A 117 17.89 0.30 8.53
C VAL A 117 19.08 -0.31 9.26
N ASN A 118 18.87 -0.96 10.41
CA ASN A 118 19.94 -1.48 11.26
C ASN A 118 20.71 -2.60 10.57
N GLY A 119 20.01 -3.44 9.80
CA GLY A 119 20.63 -4.51 9.03
C GLY A 119 21.25 -4.06 7.71
N GLY A 120 20.97 -2.84 7.27
CA GLY A 120 21.47 -2.33 5.99
C GLY A 120 21.01 -3.11 4.76
N TYR A 121 19.93 -3.90 4.89
CA TYR A 121 19.51 -4.84 3.84
C TYR A 121 18.93 -4.13 2.61
N LEU A 122 18.14 -3.09 2.84
CA LEU A 122 17.48 -2.28 1.81
C LEU A 122 17.23 -0.88 2.34
N ILE A 123 16.94 0.07 1.44
CA ILE A 123 16.62 1.45 1.83
C ILE A 123 15.09 1.63 1.91
N PRO A 124 14.51 1.89 3.11
CA PRO A 124 13.08 2.14 3.25
C PRO A 124 12.78 3.63 3.06
N PHE A 125 12.41 4.03 1.85
CA PHE A 125 11.93 5.38 1.57
C PHE A 125 10.44 5.51 1.87
N GLU A 126 10.06 6.65 2.44
CA GLU A 126 8.66 7.04 2.60
C GLU A 126 8.28 8.08 1.54
N SER A 127 7.06 7.99 1.01
CA SER A 127 6.46 9.00 0.14
C SER A 127 5.25 9.62 0.82
N ALA A 128 5.08 10.94 0.71
CA ALA A 128 3.85 11.59 1.15
C ALA A 128 2.67 11.28 0.21
N GLU A 129 2.96 11.01 -1.07
CA GLU A 129 1.98 10.63 -2.07
C GLU A 129 1.81 9.11 -2.13
N ARG A 130 0.59 8.68 -2.47
CA ARG A 130 0.22 7.27 -2.62
C ARG A 130 0.69 6.69 -3.96
N LEU A 131 1.98 6.38 -4.03
CA LEU A 131 2.63 5.98 -5.28
C LEU A 131 2.19 4.61 -5.81
N CYS A 132 1.68 3.72 -4.95
CA CYS A 132 1.12 2.44 -5.38
C CYS A 132 -0.12 2.58 -6.29
N GLU A 133 -0.73 3.77 -6.36
CA GLU A 133 -1.81 4.12 -7.30
C GLU A 133 -1.34 4.89 -8.54
N ARG A 134 -0.07 5.29 -8.59
CA ARG A 134 0.53 6.04 -9.72
C ARG A 134 1.46 5.18 -10.56
N ILE A 135 2.24 4.33 -9.90
CA ILE A 135 3.27 3.49 -10.53
C ILE A 135 2.71 2.12 -10.87
N CYS A 136 3.04 1.57 -12.03
CA CYS A 136 2.68 0.22 -12.43
C CYS A 136 3.83 -0.76 -12.19
N THR A 137 3.49 -2.00 -11.86
CA THR A 137 4.48 -3.09 -11.86
C THR A 137 5.10 -3.22 -13.24
N GLY A 138 6.42 -3.25 -13.29
CA GLY A 138 7.23 -3.26 -14.52
C GLY A 138 7.71 -1.88 -14.97
N ASP A 139 7.24 -0.78 -14.36
CA ASP A 139 7.77 0.55 -14.65
C ASP A 139 9.25 0.66 -14.24
N LEU A 140 10.03 1.39 -15.04
CA LEU A 140 11.43 1.63 -14.75
C LEU A 140 11.56 2.85 -13.86
N LEU A 141 12.02 2.64 -12.63
CA LEU A 141 12.18 3.69 -11.63
C LEU A 141 13.65 4.01 -11.41
N ARG A 142 13.91 5.29 -11.14
CA ARG A 142 15.19 5.83 -10.73
C ARG A 142 15.01 6.59 -9.42
N ILE A 143 15.70 6.16 -8.38
CA ILE A 143 15.76 6.86 -7.09
C ILE A 143 17.13 7.50 -6.97
N ASP A 144 17.15 8.82 -6.77
CA ASP A 144 18.33 9.57 -6.35
C ASP A 144 18.32 9.66 -4.81
N VAL A 145 19.25 8.95 -4.19
CA VAL A 145 19.29 8.76 -2.73
C VAL A 145 19.68 10.06 -2.04
N ALA A 146 20.57 10.86 -2.63
CA ALA A 146 21.08 12.09 -2.04
C ALA A 146 20.01 13.20 -2.04
N SER A 147 19.30 13.35 -3.17
CA SER A 147 18.22 14.34 -3.30
C SER A 147 16.85 13.83 -2.86
N CYS A 148 16.75 12.54 -2.49
CA CYS A 148 15.49 11.88 -2.15
C CYS A 148 14.42 12.06 -3.24
N GLN A 149 14.81 11.95 -4.51
CA GLN A 149 13.89 12.03 -5.64
C GLN A 149 13.64 10.67 -6.26
N LEU A 150 12.37 10.40 -6.59
CA LEU A 150 11.95 9.26 -7.37
C LEU A 150 11.45 9.73 -8.74
N VAL A 151 11.99 9.15 -9.80
CA VAL A 151 11.56 9.40 -11.18
C VAL A 151 11.06 8.10 -11.80
N ASN A 152 9.85 8.10 -12.35
CA ASN A 152 9.37 7.04 -13.22
C ASN A 152 9.82 7.34 -14.65
N GLN A 153 10.82 6.61 -15.13
CA GLN A 153 11.39 6.79 -16.47
C GLN A 153 10.43 6.31 -17.57
N THR A 154 9.45 5.45 -17.24
CA THR A 154 8.42 5.01 -18.19
C THR A 154 7.40 6.10 -18.48
N THR A 155 6.96 6.85 -17.45
CA THR A 155 5.91 7.88 -17.58
C THR A 155 6.46 9.30 -17.66
N GLY A 156 7.68 9.53 -17.16
CA GLY A 156 8.29 10.85 -16.99
C GLY A 156 7.87 11.58 -15.70
N GLU A 157 7.04 10.96 -14.86
CA GLU A 157 6.61 11.55 -13.59
C GLU A 157 7.71 11.50 -12.54
N GLN A 158 7.69 12.46 -11.62
CA GLN A 158 8.68 12.60 -10.56
C GLN A 158 8.02 12.97 -9.23
N TRP A 159 8.58 12.46 -8.14
CA TRP A 159 8.08 12.66 -6.79
C TRP A 159 9.22 12.87 -5.81
N SER A 160 8.96 13.67 -4.78
CA SER A 160 9.87 13.85 -3.65
C SER A 160 9.57 12.80 -2.58
N LEU A 161 10.60 12.06 -2.19
CA LEU A 161 10.57 11.12 -1.07
C LEU A 161 10.93 11.88 0.22
N ARG A 162 10.47 11.36 1.35
CA ARG A 162 10.84 11.91 2.65
C ARG A 162 12.33 11.69 2.89
N PRO A 163 13.04 12.69 3.42
CA PRO A 163 14.45 12.54 3.77
C PRO A 163 14.64 11.40 4.77
N LEU A 164 15.71 10.63 4.58
CA LEU A 164 16.10 9.56 5.50
C LEU A 164 16.52 10.10 6.89
N GLY A 165 16.81 11.39 7.01
CA GLY A 165 17.13 12.03 8.29
C GLY A 165 18.31 11.38 9.01
N GLU A 166 18.17 11.13 10.31
CA GLU A 166 19.23 10.60 11.17
C GLU A 166 19.67 9.16 10.80
N VAL A 167 18.88 8.42 10.02
CA VAL A 167 19.26 7.07 9.60
C VAL A 167 20.12 7.05 8.33
N ALA A 168 20.25 8.18 7.63
CA ALA A 168 21.05 8.25 6.40
C ALA A 168 22.51 7.78 6.59
N PRO A 169 23.24 8.16 7.67
CA PRO A 169 24.60 7.68 7.91
C PRO A 169 24.67 6.16 8.16
N ILE A 170 23.67 5.59 8.83
CA ILE A 170 23.59 4.15 9.12
C ILE A 170 23.44 3.38 7.81
N ILE A 171 22.55 3.83 6.93
CA ILE A 171 22.32 3.23 5.61
C ILE A 171 23.57 3.39 4.73
N ALA A 172 24.29 4.52 4.83
CA ALA A 172 25.54 4.74 4.10
C ALA A 172 26.66 3.80 4.55
N ALA A 173 26.72 3.48 5.85
CA ALA A 173 27.71 2.57 6.42
C ALA A 173 27.39 1.09 6.18
N GLY A 174 26.10 0.71 6.21
CA GLY A 174 25.63 -0.68 6.11
C GLY A 174 25.24 -1.15 4.71
N GLY A 175 25.67 -0.45 3.65
CA GLY A 175 25.10 -0.54 2.28
C GLY A 175 24.67 -1.93 1.79
N PRO A 176 23.62 -2.01 0.94
CA PRO A 176 22.87 -3.23 0.64
C PRO A 176 23.78 -4.41 0.30
N VAL A 177 23.60 -5.50 1.05
CA VAL A 177 24.32 -6.77 0.88
C VAL A 177 24.22 -7.17 -0.60
N ARG A 178 25.38 -7.16 -1.27
CA ARG A 178 25.47 -7.31 -2.72
C ARG A 178 25.45 -8.79 -3.10
N LEU A 179 24.41 -9.22 -3.81
CA LEU A 179 24.51 -10.42 -4.66
C LEU A 179 25.41 -10.10 -5.89
N PRO A 180 26.25 -11.04 -6.35
CA PRO A 180 27.17 -10.79 -7.44
C PRO A 180 26.44 -10.40 -8.74
N ALA A 181 26.94 -9.35 -9.41
CA ALA A 181 26.34 -8.70 -10.59
C ALA A 181 26.11 -9.62 -11.82
N ARG A 182 26.54 -10.89 -11.76
CA ARG A 182 26.43 -11.85 -12.85
C ARG A 182 24.97 -12.32 -13.10
N LEU A 183 24.06 -12.15 -12.14
CA LEU A 183 22.65 -12.52 -12.26
C LEU A 183 21.75 -11.44 -12.90
N LEU A 184 22.20 -10.18 -13.02
CA LEU A 184 21.34 -9.05 -13.41
C LEU A 184 21.20 -8.84 -14.94
N ARG A 185 21.27 -9.88 -15.76
CA ARG A 185 21.06 -9.74 -17.22
C ARG A 185 19.64 -10.12 -17.59
N SER A 186 18.76 -9.12 -17.77
CA SER A 186 17.55 -9.29 -18.58
C SER A 186 17.61 -8.38 -19.81
N ASN A 187 17.96 -8.97 -20.95
CA ASN A 187 17.67 -8.41 -22.27
C ASN A 187 16.24 -8.80 -22.62
N GLY A 188 15.28 -7.89 -22.43
CA GLY A 188 13.87 -8.12 -22.75
C GLY A 188 13.26 -6.92 -23.47
N VAL A 189 12.75 -7.16 -24.67
CA VAL A 189 12.04 -6.19 -25.52
C VAL A 189 10.72 -5.80 -24.85
N TRP A 190 10.43 -4.49 -24.85
CA TRP A 190 9.33 -3.87 -24.10
C TRP A 190 8.04 -3.84 -24.92
N ALA A 191 6.96 -4.43 -24.39
CA ALA A 191 5.62 -4.27 -24.96
C ALA A 191 4.58 -4.03 -23.86
N GLY A 192 3.97 -2.84 -23.89
CA GLY A 192 2.72 -2.51 -23.20
C GLY A 192 2.82 -1.34 -22.22
N ARG A 193 2.43 -0.12 -22.67
CA ARG A 193 2.18 1.00 -21.76
C ARG A 193 1.03 0.65 -20.83
N CYS A 194 1.29 0.51 -19.53
CA CYS A 194 0.26 0.41 -18.50
C CYS A 194 -0.09 1.84 -18.06
N ARG A 195 -1.29 2.33 -18.37
CA ARG A 195 -1.76 3.64 -17.88
C ARG A 195 -2.69 3.42 -16.71
N LYS A 196 -2.36 3.96 -15.54
CA LYS A 196 -3.33 4.24 -14.48
C LYS A 196 -3.95 5.59 -14.81
N THR A 197 -5.07 5.59 -15.54
CA THR A 197 -5.86 6.82 -15.63
C THR A 197 -6.35 7.18 -14.23
N PRO A 198 -6.19 8.42 -13.74
CA PRO A 198 -6.94 8.86 -12.59
C PRO A 198 -8.43 8.76 -12.96
N GLU A 199 -9.18 7.98 -12.20
CA GLU A 199 -10.63 7.91 -12.33
C GLU A 199 -11.18 9.32 -12.07
N PRO A 200 -12.04 9.89 -12.93
CA PRO A 200 -12.63 11.19 -12.66
C PRO A 200 -13.46 11.09 -11.39
N ALA A 201 -13.30 12.06 -10.49
CA ALA A 201 -14.11 12.19 -9.29
C ALA A 201 -15.60 11.98 -9.64
N GLY A 202 -16.22 10.99 -8.99
CA GLY A 202 -17.63 10.67 -9.18
C GLY A 202 -18.53 11.91 -9.00
N PRO A 203 -19.76 11.88 -9.54
CA PRO A 203 -20.62 13.05 -9.57
C PRO A 203 -20.86 13.59 -8.14
N GLN A 204 -20.58 14.89 -7.99
CA GLN A 204 -20.88 15.68 -6.79
C GLN A 204 -22.31 15.40 -6.31
N PRO A 205 -22.55 15.24 -4.99
CA PRO A 205 -23.91 15.05 -4.49
C PRO A 205 -24.76 16.27 -4.84
N LEU A 206 -25.88 16.01 -5.52
CA LEU A 206 -26.90 17.01 -5.83
C LEU A 206 -27.34 17.71 -4.55
N SER A 207 -27.22 19.03 -4.55
CA SER A 207 -27.71 19.90 -3.47
C SER A 207 -29.21 19.65 -3.23
N PRO A 208 -29.69 19.64 -1.98
CA PRO A 208 -31.10 19.44 -1.70
C PRO A 208 -31.94 20.59 -2.28
N PRO A 209 -33.16 20.33 -2.78
CA PRO A 209 -33.96 21.35 -3.44
C PRO A 209 -34.41 22.44 -2.45
N VAL A 210 -34.06 23.68 -2.77
CA VAL A 210 -34.56 24.89 -2.11
C VAL A 210 -36.08 24.99 -2.35
N LYS A 211 -36.88 24.79 -1.29
CA LYS A 211 -38.32 25.06 -1.34
C LYS A 211 -38.55 26.56 -1.56
N ARG A 212 -38.91 26.94 -2.79
CA ARG A 212 -39.48 28.27 -3.08
C ARG A 212 -40.88 28.36 -2.48
N TYR A 213 -41.04 29.13 -1.42
CA TYR A 213 -42.35 29.60 -0.97
C TYR A 213 -42.85 30.66 -1.95
N ASN A 214 -43.80 30.30 -2.82
CA ASN A 214 -44.60 31.27 -3.54
C ASN A 214 -45.62 31.87 -2.55
N ARG A 215 -45.51 33.17 -2.29
CA ARG A 215 -46.59 33.97 -1.70
C ARG A 215 -47.75 34.00 -2.69
N LEU A 216 -48.90 33.46 -2.30
CA LEU A 216 -50.17 33.74 -2.96
C LEU A 216 -50.87 34.92 -2.25
N PRO A 217 -51.61 35.77 -2.98
CA PRO A 217 -52.21 36.97 -2.43
C PRO A 217 -53.49 36.71 -1.65
N VAL A 218 -53.77 37.66 -0.77
CA VAL A 218 -54.92 37.74 0.14
C VAL A 218 -56.17 38.16 -0.64
N SER A 219 -57.29 37.44 -0.48
CA SER A 219 -58.63 38.02 -0.64
C SER A 219 -59.71 37.16 0.02
N SER A 220 -60.28 37.71 1.09
CA SER A 220 -61.71 37.78 1.45
C SER A 220 -62.67 36.58 1.23
N GLY A 221 -63.38 36.22 2.30
CA GLY A 221 -64.82 35.90 2.22
C GLY A 221 -65.28 34.72 3.07
N PHE A 222 -66.20 35.00 4.01
CA PHE A 222 -67.36 34.18 4.46
C PHE A 222 -67.17 32.66 4.64
N GLY A 223 -67.53 32.00 5.74
CA GLY A 223 -68.55 32.27 6.74
C GLY A 223 -69.28 30.94 7.04
N ALA A 224 -69.56 30.69 8.32
CA ALA A 224 -70.52 29.73 8.88
C ALA A 224 -70.27 28.21 8.72
N GLY A 225 -70.60 27.46 9.79
CA GLY A 225 -71.05 26.07 9.62
C GLY A 225 -70.64 25.09 10.71
N ARG A 226 -71.43 25.07 11.78
CA ARG A 226 -71.59 24.05 12.83
C ARG A 226 -71.33 22.59 12.39
N GLY A 227 -70.84 21.78 13.34
CA GLY A 227 -71.60 20.58 13.72
C GLY A 227 -70.85 19.26 13.92
N VAL A 228 -71.07 18.70 15.12
CA VAL A 228 -71.39 17.28 15.38
C VAL A 228 -70.23 16.28 15.59
N SER A 229 -69.85 16.18 16.87
CA SER A 229 -69.83 14.99 17.75
C SER A 229 -69.49 13.57 17.25
N GLY A 230 -68.70 12.90 18.10
CA GLY A 230 -68.82 11.46 18.43
C GLY A 230 -67.66 10.62 17.92
N GLN A 231 -67.08 9.66 18.64
CA GLN A 231 -67.22 9.14 20.00
C GLN A 231 -65.94 8.33 20.31
N GLY A 232 -65.66 8.10 21.59
CA GLY A 232 -65.21 6.78 22.05
C GLY A 232 -63.71 6.52 22.20
N GLU A 233 -63.16 6.92 23.36
CA GLU A 233 -62.66 6.04 24.45
C GLU A 233 -61.50 5.02 24.20
N PRO A 234 -60.77 4.59 25.26
CA PRO A 234 -59.31 4.67 25.28
C PRO A 234 -58.53 3.36 25.55
N SER A 235 -57.19 3.49 25.53
CA SER A 235 -56.15 2.70 26.23
C SER A 235 -55.74 1.34 25.59
N PRO A 236 -54.58 0.71 25.95
CA PRO A 236 -53.53 1.13 26.92
C PRO A 236 -52.07 1.06 26.40
N SER A 237 -51.21 1.70 27.20
CA SER A 237 -49.75 1.65 27.25
C SER A 237 -49.17 0.26 27.56
N ILE A 238 -48.07 -0.12 26.89
CA ILE A 238 -47.26 -1.32 27.18
C ILE A 238 -45.91 -0.94 27.80
N ASP A 239 -45.79 -1.45 29.02
CA ASP A 239 -44.70 -2.02 29.82
C ASP A 239 -43.20 -1.77 29.53
N ARG A 240 -42.52 -1.41 30.64
CA ARG A 240 -41.08 -1.34 30.90
C ARG A 240 -40.62 -2.65 31.57
N ARG A 241 -40.16 -3.63 30.78
CA ARG A 241 -39.39 -4.79 31.26
C ARG A 241 -38.01 -4.29 31.77
N GLY A 242 -37.54 -4.41 33.02
CA GLY A 242 -37.84 -5.36 34.11
C GLY A 242 -37.40 -6.76 33.70
N LEU A 243 -36.25 -7.35 34.06
CA LEU A 243 -35.58 -7.50 35.37
C LEU A 243 -34.19 -8.25 35.16
N PRO A 244 -33.42 -8.68 36.20
CA PRO A 244 -31.98 -8.39 36.35
C PRO A 244 -30.99 -9.60 36.30
N PHE A 245 -29.81 -9.34 36.91
CA PHE A 245 -28.47 -9.94 36.95
C PHE A 245 -28.24 -11.44 37.24
N ALA A 246 -26.98 -11.79 36.91
CA ALA A 246 -26.24 -13.04 37.03
C ALA A 246 -26.16 -13.69 38.42
N GLY A 247 -26.01 -15.02 38.37
CA GLY A 247 -25.44 -15.92 39.36
C GLY A 247 -24.86 -17.13 38.63
#